data_AF-A0A8J8M7J9-F1
#
_entry.id   AF-A0A8J8M7J9-F1
#
_cell.length_a   1.000
_cell.length_b   1.000
_cell.length_c   1.000
_cell.angle_alpha   90.00
_cell.angle_beta   90.00
_cell.angle_gamma   90.00
#
_symmetry.space_group_name_H-M   'P 1'
#
loop_
_entity.id
_entity.type
_entity.pdbx_description
1 polymer ?
#
loop_
_entity_poly.entity_id
_entity_poly.type
_entity_poly.pdbx_seq_one_letter_code
_entity_poly.pdbx_strand_id
1 'polypeptide(L)'
;MLEVALILLVVLAVLSVQTNTLRRAIVYLCVFSLLCSFCYLLYQAPDVAIAEAVIGCTLSTIIYLVALNKYKVFRVYYIIEKPKDPISIIQKNALCKTLGNYSYEKELELDIVISDKSIEEIVNDYPYDVIVQHNVSSTTIYGDKSNYHFDDLISYIDINSSINVGHDYIVEDEGDSLL
;
A
#
# COMPACT_ATOMS: atom_id res chain seq x y z
N MET A 1 30.17 26.45 -9.83
CA MET A 1 29.79 25.26 -9.04
C MET A 1 28.49 25.46 -8.28
N LEU A 2 28.33 26.59 -7.58
CA LEU A 2 27.15 26.86 -6.76
C LEU A 2 25.84 26.98 -7.58
N GLU A 3 25.86 27.67 -8.72
CA GLU A 3 24.71 27.78 -9.63
C GLU A 3 24.17 26.42 -10.08
N VAL A 4 25.06 25.48 -10.41
CA VAL A 4 24.68 24.13 -10.81
C VAL A 4 24.01 23.38 -9.67
N ALA A 5 24.50 23.54 -8.43
CA ALA A 5 23.90 22.94 -7.25
C ALA A 5 22.50 23.51 -6.96
N LEU A 6 22.30 24.82 -7.14
CA LEU A 6 21.00 25.47 -6.98
C LEU A 6 19.99 24.98 -8.03
N ILE A 7 20.40 24.86 -9.28
CA ILE A 7 19.55 24.29 -10.34
C ILE A 7 19.18 22.85 -9.99
N LEU A 8 20.14 22.05 -9.53
CA LEU A 8 19.91 20.65 -9.15
C LEU A 8 18.96 20.54 -7.94
N LEU A 9 19.05 21.45 -6.96
CA LEU A 9 18.09 21.53 -5.85
C LEU A 9 16.66 21.77 -6.35
N VAL A 10 16.46 22.69 -7.29
CA VAL A 10 15.14 22.95 -7.88
C VAL A 10 14.61 21.71 -8.60
N VAL A 11 15.45 21.03 -9.38
CA VAL A 11 15.08 19.79 -10.08
C VAL A 11 14.68 18.70 -9.09
N LEU A 12 15.46 18.48 -8.02
CA LEU A 12 15.15 17.49 -6.98
C LEU A 12 13.86 17.83 -6.24
N ALA A 13 13.61 19.10 -5.95
CA ALA A 13 12.37 19.56 -5.34
C ALA A 13 11.16 19.21 -6.23
N VAL A 14 11.22 19.51 -7.53
CA VAL A 14 10.16 19.17 -8.48
C VAL A 14 9.96 17.64 -8.57
N LEU A 15 11.04 16.86 -8.67
CA LEU A 15 10.98 15.39 -8.71
C LEU A 15 10.38 14.79 -7.43
N SER A 16 10.67 15.39 -6.27
CA SER A 16 10.11 14.95 -4.98
C SER A 16 8.59 15.12 -4.91
N VAL A 17 8.04 16.13 -5.59
CA VAL A 17 6.59 16.41 -5.62
C VAL A 17 5.87 15.63 -6.72
N GLN A 18 6.52 15.42 -7.87
CA GLN A 18 5.91 14.76 -9.03
C GLN A 18 5.89 13.22 -8.96
N THR A 19 6.62 12.61 -8.02
CA THR A 19 6.67 11.15 -7.94
C THR A 19 5.38 10.57 -7.36
N ASN A 20 4.84 9.56 -8.03
CA ASN A 20 3.62 8.85 -7.62
C ASN A 20 3.82 7.91 -6.42
N THR A 21 5.06 7.80 -5.92
CA THR A 21 5.37 6.93 -4.79
C THR A 21 6.11 7.71 -3.71
N LEU A 22 5.55 7.72 -2.51
CA LEU A 22 6.02 8.46 -1.35
C LEU A 22 7.37 7.94 -0.87
N ARG A 23 7.63 6.63 -0.98
CA ARG A 23 8.98 6.05 -0.78
C ARG A 23 10.03 6.72 -1.67
N ARG A 24 9.74 6.93 -2.95
CA ARG A 24 10.66 7.63 -3.86
C ARG A 24 10.73 9.12 -3.56
N ALA A 25 9.62 9.74 -3.13
CA ALA A 25 9.60 11.15 -2.71
C ALA A 25 10.58 11.39 -1.56
N ILE A 26 10.58 10.50 -0.56
CA ILE A 26 11.48 10.58 0.61
C ILE A 26 12.94 10.44 0.18
N VAL A 27 13.24 9.54 -0.76
CA VAL A 27 14.60 9.42 -1.30
C VAL A 27 15.04 10.71 -1.99
N TYR A 28 14.17 11.32 -2.81
CA TYR A 28 14.48 12.60 -3.46
C TYR A 28 14.65 13.75 -2.45
N LEU A 29 13.84 13.79 -1.38
CA LEU A 29 14.00 14.75 -0.28
C LEU A 29 15.30 14.55 0.50
N CYS A 30 15.72 13.30 0.71
CA CYS A 30 17.00 13.00 1.34
C CYS A 30 18.19 13.50 0.49
N VAL A 31 18.18 13.22 -0.81
CA VAL A 31 19.21 13.72 -1.73
C VAL A 31 19.19 15.26 -1.81
N PHE A 32 18.00 15.86 -1.79
CA PHE A 32 17.83 17.32 -1.73
C PHE A 32 18.48 17.92 -0.49
N SER A 33 18.22 17.35 0.70
CA SER A 33 18.81 17.84 1.95
C SER A 33 20.33 17.64 2.00
N LEU A 34 20.84 16.52 1.46
CA LEU A 34 22.27 16.28 1.36
C LEU A 34 22.95 17.35 0.48
N LEU A 35 22.33 17.67 -0.66
CA LEU A 35 22.83 18.72 -1.55
C LEU A 35 22.72 20.12 -0.92
N CYS A 36 21.68 20.36 -0.11
CA CYS A 36 21.51 21.59 0.65
C CYS A 36 22.64 21.76 1.69
N SER A 37 22.95 20.72 2.45
CA SER A 37 24.09 20.69 3.37
C SER A 37 25.43 20.96 2.65
N PHE A 38 25.61 20.37 1.47
CA PHE A 38 26.79 20.66 0.63
C PHE A 38 26.86 22.13 0.19
N CYS A 39 25.73 22.75 -0.18
CA CYS A 39 25.67 24.18 -0.47
C CYS A 39 26.07 25.04 0.74
N TYR A 40 25.64 24.69 1.96
CA TYR A 40 26.05 25.41 3.17
C TYR A 40 27.55 25.33 3.45
N LEU A 41 28.19 24.18 3.16
CA LEU A 41 29.65 24.08 3.21
C LEU A 41 30.33 25.03 2.22
N LEU A 42 29.81 25.15 1.00
CA LEU A 42 30.35 26.07 -0.01
C LEU A 42 30.20 27.54 0.41
N TYR A 43 29.15 27.88 1.18
CA TYR A 43 28.94 29.20 1.76
C TYR A 43 29.74 29.48 3.04
N GLN A 44 30.68 28.60 3.40
CA GLN A 44 31.49 28.73 4.63
C GLN A 44 30.63 28.73 5.91
N ALA A 45 29.48 28.04 5.89
CA ALA A 45 28.59 27.85 7.04
C ALA A 45 28.63 26.39 7.53
N PRO A 46 29.74 25.92 8.15
CA PRO A 46 29.92 24.51 8.51
C PRO A 46 28.95 24.05 9.59
N ASP A 47 28.62 24.90 10.57
CA ASP A 47 27.72 24.53 11.66
C ASP A 47 26.30 24.27 11.14
N VAL A 48 25.83 25.12 10.22
CA VAL A 48 24.53 24.96 9.56
C VAL A 48 24.53 23.74 8.65
N ALA A 49 25.63 23.47 7.94
CA ALA A 49 25.75 22.29 7.09
C ALA A 49 25.61 20.98 7.87
N ILE A 50 26.28 20.88 9.02
CA ILE A 50 26.20 19.70 9.88
C ILE A 50 24.77 19.53 10.42
N ALA A 51 24.15 20.62 10.89
CA ALA A 51 22.78 20.59 11.37
C ALA A 51 21.79 20.13 10.29
N GLU A 52 21.91 20.65 9.07
CA GLU A 52 21.07 20.25 7.93
C GLU A 52 21.24 18.77 7.58
N ALA A 53 22.48 18.26 7.53
CA ALA A 53 22.72 16.86 7.23
C ALA A 53 22.09 15.93 8.29
N VAL A 54 22.20 16.28 9.57
CA VAL A 54 21.60 15.48 10.66
C VAL A 54 20.07 15.52 10.58
N ILE A 55 19.49 16.71 10.43
CA ILE A 55 18.03 16.87 10.44
C ILE A 55 17.42 16.31 9.16
N GLY A 56 17.85 16.77 7.98
CA GLY A 56 17.15 16.47 6.75
C GLY A 56 17.54 15.12 6.12
N CYS A 57 18.77 14.61 6.30
CA CYS A 57 19.12 13.26 5.82
C CYS A 57 18.74 12.15 6.81
N THR A 58 18.88 12.39 8.11
CA THR A 58 18.68 11.33 9.13
C THR A 58 17.31 11.44 9.80
N LEU A 59 17.03 12.53 10.49
CA LEU A 59 15.82 12.65 11.31
C LEU A 59 14.54 12.65 10.46
N SER A 60 14.47 13.51 9.44
CA SER A 60 13.31 13.59 8.55
C SER A 60 13.07 12.26 7.83
N THR A 61 14.11 11.62 7.31
CA THR A 61 14.00 10.31 6.64
C THR A 61 13.45 9.25 7.58
N ILE A 62 13.95 9.17 8.82
CA ILE A 62 13.45 8.20 9.82
C ILE A 62 11.98 8.49 10.15
N ILE A 63 11.61 9.74 10.41
CA ILE A 63 10.23 10.11 10.71
C ILE A 63 9.30 9.74 9.54
N TYR A 64 9.71 10.05 8.31
CA TYR A 64 8.93 9.67 7.14
C TYR A 64 8.82 8.15 7.00
N LEU A 65 9.92 7.41 7.11
CA LEU A 65 9.90 5.95 7.03
C LEU A 65 9.03 5.33 8.13
N VAL A 66 9.06 5.84 9.36
CA VAL A 66 8.19 5.37 10.45
C VAL A 66 6.73 5.69 10.16
N ALA A 67 6.44 6.89 9.63
CA ALA A 67 5.10 7.25 9.20
C ALA A 67 4.61 6.35 8.06
N LEU A 68 5.49 5.99 7.12
CA LEU A 68 5.19 5.01 6.09
C LEU A 68 5.01 3.61 6.66
N ASN A 69 5.79 3.20 7.66
CA ASN A 69 5.68 1.85 8.21
C ASN A 69 4.37 1.63 8.97
N LYS A 70 3.60 2.70 9.19
CA LYS A 70 2.22 2.62 9.67
C LYS A 70 1.21 2.28 8.56
N TYR A 71 1.64 2.11 7.30
CA TYR A 71 0.75 1.65 6.24
C TYR A 71 0.23 0.26 6.58
N LYS A 72 -1.10 0.15 6.51
CA LYS A 72 -1.84 -1.07 6.81
C LYS A 72 -1.36 -2.18 5.87
N VAL A 73 -0.95 -3.29 6.46
CA VAL A 73 -0.82 -4.55 5.73
C VAL A 73 -2.21 -4.88 5.22
N PHE A 74 -2.39 -4.84 3.90
CA PHE A 74 -3.66 -5.18 3.27
C PHE A 74 -3.72 -6.70 3.15
N ARG A 75 -4.33 -7.34 4.15
CA ARG A 75 -4.33 -8.79 4.27
C ARG A 75 -5.53 -9.38 3.54
N VAL A 76 -5.21 -10.13 2.48
CA VAL A 76 -6.19 -10.79 1.62
C VAL A 76 -6.11 -12.29 1.84
N TYR A 77 -7.17 -12.88 2.42
CA TYR A 77 -7.28 -14.32 2.50
C TYR A 77 -7.86 -14.87 1.20
N TYR A 78 -7.21 -15.89 0.63
CA TYR A 78 -7.73 -16.59 -0.53
C TYR A 78 -8.11 -18.02 -0.13
N ILE A 79 -9.41 -18.29 -0.07
CA ILE A 79 -9.96 -19.60 0.28
C ILE A 79 -10.00 -20.46 -0.99
N ILE A 80 -9.22 -21.54 -0.99
CA ILE A 80 -9.21 -22.50 -2.10
C ILE A 80 -10.09 -23.70 -1.73
N GLU A 81 -11.30 -23.75 -2.26
CA GLU A 81 -11.99 -25.04 -2.40
C GLU A 81 -11.31 -25.81 -3.54
N LYS A 82 -10.51 -26.83 -3.18
CA LYS A 82 -9.83 -27.81 -4.04
C LYS A 82 -9.93 -27.53 -5.56
N PRO A 83 -8.89 -26.95 -6.19
CA PRO A 83 -9.00 -26.46 -7.56
C PRO A 83 -9.11 -27.67 -8.51
N LYS A 84 -10.20 -27.76 -9.26
CA LYS A 84 -10.40 -28.82 -10.27
C LYS A 84 -10.24 -28.34 -11.72
N ASP A 85 -10.27 -27.03 -11.99
CA ASP A 85 -10.39 -26.52 -13.36
C ASP A 85 -9.30 -25.50 -13.77
N PRO A 86 -8.70 -25.60 -14.97
CA PRO A 86 -7.71 -24.64 -15.48
C PRO A 86 -8.17 -23.16 -15.49
N ILE A 87 -9.48 -22.93 -15.60
CA ILE A 87 -10.09 -21.61 -15.64
C ILE A 87 -9.95 -20.89 -14.28
N SER A 88 -10.09 -21.62 -13.17
CA SER A 88 -9.93 -21.09 -11.80
C SER A 88 -8.51 -20.53 -11.55
N ILE A 89 -7.50 -21.18 -12.13
CA ILE A 89 -6.08 -20.79 -11.99
C ILE A 89 -5.81 -19.47 -12.72
N ILE A 90 -6.40 -19.30 -13.90
CA ILE A 90 -6.26 -18.06 -14.71
C ILE A 90 -6.94 -16.89 -14.00
N GLN A 91 -8.16 -17.09 -13.49
CA GLN A 91 -8.89 -16.06 -12.75
C GLN A 91 -8.17 -15.67 -11.46
N LYS A 92 -7.62 -16.64 -10.70
CA LYS A 92 -6.79 -16.37 -9.53
C LYS A 92 -5.61 -15.45 -9.86
N ASN A 93 -4.85 -15.81 -10.90
CA ASN A 93 -3.66 -15.04 -11.29
C ASN A 93 -4.03 -13.61 -11.73
N ALA A 94 -5.12 -13.46 -12.47
CA ALA A 94 -5.61 -12.15 -12.90
C ALA A 94 -6.05 -11.30 -11.68
N LEU A 95 -6.77 -11.89 -10.72
CA LEU A 95 -7.19 -11.19 -9.51
C LEU A 95 -6.01 -10.82 -8.60
N CYS A 96 -5.06 -11.73 -8.37
CA CYS A 96 -3.85 -11.43 -7.61
C CYS A 96 -3.05 -10.28 -8.23
N LYS A 97 -3.02 -10.19 -9.57
CA LYS A 97 -2.37 -9.09 -10.29
C LYS A 97 -3.13 -7.77 -10.06
N THR A 98 -4.46 -7.78 -10.15
CA THR A 98 -5.28 -6.59 -9.89
C THR A 98 -5.13 -6.10 -8.44
N LEU A 99 -5.15 -7.01 -7.47
CA LEU A 99 -4.88 -6.71 -6.06
C LEU A 99 -3.49 -6.11 -5.89
N GLY A 100 -2.48 -6.68 -6.55
CA GLY A 100 -1.12 -6.15 -6.56
C GLY A 100 -1.02 -4.71 -7.08
N ASN A 101 -1.74 -4.40 -8.17
CA ASN A 101 -1.80 -3.05 -8.72
C ASN A 101 -2.52 -2.07 -7.78
N TYR A 102 -3.66 -2.47 -7.22
CA TYR A 102 -4.39 -1.65 -6.25
C TYR A 102 -3.54 -1.34 -5.03
N SER A 103 -2.89 -2.34 -4.44
CA SER A 103 -2.01 -2.16 -3.30
C SER A 103 -0.81 -1.30 -3.64
N TYR A 104 -0.25 -1.42 -4.85
CA TYR A 104 0.83 -0.55 -5.30
C TYR A 104 0.38 0.91 -5.42
N GLU A 105 -0.77 1.17 -6.02
CA GLU A 105 -1.32 2.53 -6.19
C GLU A 105 -1.70 3.18 -4.86
N LYS A 106 -2.22 2.39 -3.91
CA LYS A 106 -2.62 2.85 -2.57
C LYS A 106 -1.46 2.80 -1.56
N GLU A 107 -0.26 2.43 -1.99
CA GLU A 107 0.95 2.27 -1.17
C GLU A 107 0.79 1.28 0.01
N LEU A 108 -0.05 0.27 -0.18
CA LEU A 108 -0.30 -0.79 0.79
C LEU A 108 0.68 -1.95 0.61
N GLU A 109 1.04 -2.60 1.71
CA GLU A 109 1.74 -3.89 1.65
C GLU A 109 0.71 -5.01 1.49
N LEU A 110 0.66 -5.61 0.30
CA LEU A 110 -0.25 -6.71 0.01
C LEU A 110 0.28 -8.01 0.64
N ASP A 111 -0.49 -8.58 1.56
CA ASP A 111 -0.24 -9.90 2.15
C ASP A 111 -1.33 -10.86 1.70
N ILE A 112 -1.02 -11.76 0.76
CA ILE A 112 -1.98 -12.77 0.27
C ILE A 112 -1.76 -14.07 1.04
N VAL A 113 -2.73 -14.43 1.87
CA VAL A 113 -2.70 -15.68 2.65
C VAL A 113 -3.60 -16.71 1.99
N ILE A 114 -3.02 -17.78 1.45
CA ILE A 114 -3.78 -18.91 0.92
C ILE A 114 -4.21 -19.78 2.11
N SER A 115 -5.52 -20.02 2.23
CA SER A 115 -6.10 -20.75 3.35
C SER A 115 -7.08 -21.81 2.85
N ASP A 116 -7.13 -22.93 3.57
CA ASP A 116 -8.15 -23.99 3.45
C ASP A 116 -9.24 -23.87 4.55
N LYS A 117 -9.14 -22.85 5.40
CA LYS A 117 -10.09 -22.54 6.48
C LYS A 117 -11.41 -22.01 5.95
N SER A 118 -12.47 -22.17 6.75
CA SER A 118 -13.78 -21.59 6.45
C SER A 118 -13.76 -20.06 6.61
N ILE A 119 -14.75 -19.38 6.02
CA ILE A 119 -14.92 -17.93 6.20
C ILE A 119 -15.10 -17.59 7.69
N GLU A 120 -15.93 -18.36 8.39
CA GLU A 120 -16.24 -18.17 9.82
C GLU A 120 -14.98 -18.23 10.71
N GLU A 121 -14.07 -19.16 10.44
CA GLU A 121 -12.80 -19.27 11.17
C GLU A 121 -11.90 -18.06 10.91
N ILE A 122 -11.84 -17.58 9.66
CA ILE A 122 -11.02 -16.41 9.32
C ILE A 122 -11.57 -15.15 9.97
N VAL A 123 -12.89 -14.98 9.96
CA VAL A 123 -13.55 -13.80 10.52
C VAL A 123 -13.36 -13.71 12.03
N ASN A 124 -13.49 -14.82 12.75
CA ASN A 124 -13.44 -14.82 14.21
C ASN A 124 -12.00 -14.79 14.78
N ASP A 125 -11.07 -15.49 14.14
CA ASP A 125 -9.76 -15.77 14.75
C ASP A 125 -8.58 -15.02 14.09
N TYR A 126 -8.79 -14.35 12.95
CA TYR A 126 -7.70 -13.75 12.18
C TYR A 126 -8.01 -12.32 11.73
N PRO A 127 -7.02 -11.41 11.77
CA PRO A 127 -7.19 -10.09 11.15
C PRO A 127 -7.20 -10.25 9.62
N TYR A 128 -8.25 -9.73 8.98
CA TYR A 128 -8.41 -9.72 7.52
C TYR A 128 -8.88 -8.32 7.07
N ASP A 129 -8.47 -7.91 5.87
CA ASP A 129 -9.09 -6.77 5.20
C ASP A 129 -10.11 -7.24 4.17
N VAL A 130 -9.76 -8.32 3.46
CA VAL A 130 -10.56 -8.90 2.38
C VAL A 130 -10.42 -10.41 2.39
N ILE A 131 -11.53 -11.10 2.16
CA ILE A 131 -11.56 -12.55 1.97
C ILE A 131 -12.06 -12.83 0.56
N VAL A 132 -11.29 -13.56 -0.23
CA VAL A 132 -11.66 -13.99 -1.57
C VAL A 132 -12.01 -15.46 -1.52
N GLN A 133 -13.25 -15.80 -1.86
CA GLN A 133 -13.67 -17.17 -2.04
C GLN A 133 -13.88 -17.45 -3.52
N HIS A 134 -13.31 -18.56 -3.99
CA HIS A 134 -13.55 -19.05 -5.33
C HIS A 134 -14.47 -20.27 -5.29
N ASN A 135 -15.69 -20.13 -5.80
CA ASN A 135 -16.62 -21.23 -6.02
C ASN A 135 -16.54 -21.68 -7.50
N VAL A 136 -17.00 -22.90 -7.81
CA VAL A 136 -16.95 -23.58 -9.12
C VAL A 136 -17.44 -22.70 -10.29
N SER A 137 -18.28 -21.69 -10.04
CA SER A 137 -18.89 -20.84 -11.08
C SER A 137 -18.64 -19.34 -10.92
N SER A 138 -18.14 -18.88 -9.77
CA SER A 138 -18.02 -17.45 -9.46
C SER A 138 -16.96 -17.19 -8.39
N THR A 139 -16.23 -16.08 -8.53
CA THR A 139 -15.37 -15.55 -7.47
C THR A 139 -16.18 -14.52 -6.69
N THR A 140 -16.23 -14.66 -5.36
CA THR A 140 -16.87 -13.69 -4.48
C THR A 140 -15.82 -13.09 -3.55
N ILE A 141 -15.81 -11.76 -3.46
CA ILE A 141 -14.98 -11.01 -2.54
C ILE A 141 -15.85 -10.58 -1.38
N TYR A 142 -15.43 -10.96 -0.18
CA TYR A 142 -16.03 -10.59 1.07
C TYR A 142 -15.18 -9.53 1.76
N GLY A 143 -15.83 -8.53 2.34
CA GLY A 143 -15.21 -7.51 3.15
C GLY A 143 -16.08 -7.15 4.34
N ASP A 144 -15.45 -6.48 5.30
CA ASP A 144 -16.15 -5.86 6.40
C ASP A 144 -16.75 -4.52 5.94
N LYS A 145 -18.01 -4.30 6.29
CA LYS A 145 -18.75 -3.05 6.03
C LYS A 145 -18.14 -1.83 6.73
N SER A 146 -17.35 -2.06 7.79
CA SER A 146 -16.60 -1.02 8.51
C SER A 146 -15.29 -0.62 7.80
N ASN A 147 -14.83 -1.40 6.81
CA ASN A 147 -13.56 -1.18 6.12
C ASN A 147 -13.73 -0.28 4.88
N TYR A 148 -13.40 1.01 5.02
CA TYR A 148 -13.44 1.99 3.92
C TYR A 148 -12.63 1.57 2.67
N HIS A 149 -11.59 0.73 2.81
CA HIS A 149 -10.80 0.28 1.67
C HIS A 149 -11.51 -0.76 0.79
N PHE A 150 -12.62 -1.34 1.26
CA PHE A 150 -13.37 -2.35 0.52
C PHE A 150 -14.14 -1.75 -0.66
N ASP A 151 -14.91 -0.69 -0.44
CA ASP A 151 -15.70 -0.04 -1.49
C ASP A 151 -14.80 0.57 -2.58
N ASP A 152 -13.68 1.16 -2.15
CA ASP A 152 -12.61 1.67 -3.02
C ASP A 152 -11.98 0.54 -3.87
N LEU A 153 -11.77 -0.65 -3.28
CA LEU A 153 -11.25 -1.82 -3.98
C LEU A 153 -12.25 -2.34 -5.03
N ILE A 154 -13.53 -2.47 -4.68
CA ILE A 154 -14.57 -2.93 -5.62
C ILE A 154 -14.66 -1.98 -6.80
N SER A 155 -14.70 -0.67 -6.54
CA SER A 155 -14.68 0.36 -7.58
C SER A 155 -13.45 0.24 -8.49
N TYR A 156 -12.27 -0.05 -7.92
CA TYR A 156 -11.04 -0.25 -8.69
C TYR A 156 -11.09 -1.51 -9.57
N ILE A 157 -11.65 -2.62 -9.05
CA ILE A 157 -11.79 -3.89 -9.77
C ILE A 157 -12.77 -3.74 -10.94
N ASP A 158 -13.88 -3.04 -10.75
CA ASP A 158 -14.89 -2.81 -11.79
C ASP A 158 -14.36 -1.94 -12.94
N ILE A 159 -13.52 -0.95 -12.63
CA ILE A 159 -12.94 -0.04 -13.63
C ILE A 159 -11.79 -0.72 -14.39
N ASN A 160 -10.94 -1.48 -13.69
CA ASN A 160 -9.65 -1.93 -14.22
C ASN A 160 -9.59 -3.43 -14.56
N SER A 161 -10.62 -4.21 -14.25
CA SER A 161 -10.65 -5.65 -14.54
C SER A 161 -11.88 -6.04 -15.36
N SER A 162 -11.70 -6.93 -16.33
CA SER A 162 -12.80 -7.55 -17.10
C SER A 162 -13.39 -8.77 -16.40
N ILE A 163 -13.08 -8.96 -15.10
CA ILE A 163 -13.49 -10.13 -14.33
C ILE A 163 -14.80 -9.75 -13.63
N ASN A 164 -15.85 -10.53 -13.87
CA ASN A 164 -17.10 -10.35 -13.15
C ASN A 164 -16.95 -11.04 -11.78
N VAL A 165 -16.71 -10.25 -10.74
CA VAL A 165 -16.49 -10.72 -9.38
C VAL A 165 -17.70 -10.31 -8.54
N GLY A 166 -18.35 -11.28 -7.89
CA GLY A 166 -19.38 -10.97 -6.91
C GLY A 166 -18.76 -10.28 -5.70
N HIS A 167 -19.46 -9.34 -5.09
CA HIS A 167 -19.05 -8.75 -3.83
C HIS A 167 -20.20 -8.91 -2.84
N ASP A 168 -19.86 -9.26 -1.60
CA ASP A 168 -20.81 -9.34 -0.51
C ASP A 168 -20.16 -8.84 0.78
N TYR A 169 -20.96 -8.29 1.69
CA TYR A 169 -20.46 -7.87 2.99
C TYR A 169 -20.68 -9.00 3.98
N ILE A 170 -19.67 -9.32 4.77
CA ILE A 170 -19.87 -10.18 5.92
C ILE A 170 -20.62 -9.33 6.95
N VAL A 171 -21.92 -9.55 7.08
CA VAL A 171 -22.69 -8.98 8.18
C VAL A 171 -22.25 -9.74 9.43
N GLU A 172 -21.41 -9.11 10.26
CA GLU A 172 -21.35 -9.48 11.66
C GLU A 172 -22.79 -9.30 12.19
N ASP A 173 -23.43 -10.41 12.54
CA ASP A 173 -24.56 -10.36 13.45
C ASP A 173 -23.98 -9.76 14.74
N GLU A 174 -24.11 -8.43 14.90
CA GLU A 174 -24.03 -7.81 16.21
C GLU A 174 -25.11 -8.50 17.03
N GLY A 175 -24.68 -9.54 17.74
CA GLY A 175 -25.44 -10.23 18.74
C GLY A 175 -25.88 -9.20 19.76
N ASP A 176 -27.11 -8.73 19.55
CA ASP A 176 -27.92 -7.99 20.48
C ASP A 176 -27.95 -8.78 21.80
N SER A 177 -27.06 -8.43 22.72
CA SER A 177 -27.16 -8.82 24.13
C SER A 177 -27.18 -7.57 24.99
N LEU A 178 -28.33 -6.91 24.93
CA LEU A 178 -28.96 -6.35 26.12
C LEU A 178 -28.83 -7.37 27.27
N LEU A 179 -28.08 -7.02 28.31
CA LEU A 179 -28.39 -7.23 29.74
C LEU A 179 -27.32 -6.57 30.62
#